data_AF-A0A2U0HXC3-F1
#
_entry.id   AF-A0A2U0HXC3-F1
#
_cell.length_a   1.000
_cell.length_b   1.000
_cell.length_c   1.000
_cell.angle_alpha   90.00
_cell.angle_beta   90.00
_cell.angle_gamma   90.00
#
_symmetry.space_group_name_H-M   'P 1'
#
loop_
_entity.id
_entity.type
_entity.pdbx_description
1 polymer ?
#
loop_
_entity_poly.entity_id
_entity_poly.type
_entity_poly.pdbx_seq_one_letter_code
_entity_poly.pdbx_strand_id
1 'polypeptide(L)'
;MIVTNSRIKIFYILSLSFIILSCSSDDAPVDSNEETNTVLRSVNIEEKLYGEAKIEYTVTYNTDGDNYVRKIDFGSNKVEFFYDDENNIVEERFKLNGTLNQRTVYKYDSNNRRSKKEVFYNDNTTPDEIGNYTFNSKNQLISTDRETFTYDEDGNLATSQFIGGENVTHYRYDNKFRPDKNLKPINYFFYRTNNSLGGNIVGEEEKNGQGNDVYKQTWEYEYSNENLPIKRTLIISEGSSEIESNTAEYIYN
;
A
#
# COMPACT_ATOMS: atom_id res chain seq x y z
N MET A 1 -24.16 68.96 -49.97
CA MET A 1 -25.45 68.73 -49.27
C MET A 1 -25.10 68.34 -47.84
N ILE A 2 -25.49 69.19 -46.87
CA ILE A 2 -25.78 68.93 -45.45
C ILE A 2 -24.57 68.36 -44.62
N VAL A 3 -23.89 69.15 -43.76
CA VAL A 3 -24.25 69.50 -42.34
C VAL A 3 -24.13 68.22 -41.46
N THR A 4 -23.45 68.08 -40.32
CA THR A 4 -22.87 68.91 -39.23
C THR A 4 -22.06 67.95 -38.33
N ASN A 5 -20.94 68.35 -37.71
CA ASN A 5 -20.83 68.91 -36.35
C ASN A 5 -21.58 68.15 -35.22
N SER A 6 -20.84 67.58 -34.26
CA SER A 6 -21.08 67.58 -32.79
C SER A 6 -19.91 66.80 -32.15
N ARG A 7 -18.87 67.36 -31.51
CA ARG A 7 -18.77 68.20 -30.30
C ARG A 7 -19.60 67.72 -29.11
N ILE A 8 -18.97 67.87 -27.92
CA ILE A 8 -19.57 68.10 -26.58
C ILE A 8 -20.02 66.79 -25.88
N LYS A 9 -19.81 66.50 -24.58
CA LYS A 9 -19.22 67.15 -23.39
C LYS A 9 -19.09 66.00 -22.32
N ILE A 10 -18.00 65.89 -21.55
CA ILE A 10 -17.79 66.50 -20.20
C ILE A 10 -18.58 65.81 -19.07
N PHE A 11 -17.82 65.45 -18.00
CA PHE A 11 -18.18 65.38 -16.57
C PHE A 11 -19.01 64.17 -16.06
N TYR A 12 -18.88 63.66 -14.82
CA TYR A 12 -17.98 63.79 -13.66
C TYR A 12 -18.40 62.65 -12.68
N ILE A 13 -17.47 62.17 -11.84
CA ILE A 13 -17.63 61.75 -10.42
C ILE A 13 -18.79 60.83 -10.01
N LEU A 14 -18.46 59.67 -9.42
CA LEU A 14 -18.87 59.40 -8.02
C LEU A 14 -17.96 58.34 -7.37
N SER A 15 -17.37 58.75 -6.26
CA SER A 15 -16.77 57.93 -5.23
C SER A 15 -17.79 56.94 -4.65
N LEU A 16 -17.38 55.68 -4.48
CA LEU A 16 -17.99 54.83 -3.46
C LEU A 16 -16.88 54.10 -2.71
N SER A 17 -16.55 54.68 -1.56
CA SER A 17 -15.80 54.02 -0.50
C SER A 17 -16.59 52.81 -0.02
N PHE A 18 -16.08 51.61 -0.29
CA PHE A 18 -16.46 50.41 0.45
C PHE A 18 -15.31 50.04 1.37
N ILE A 19 -15.48 50.41 2.64
CA ILE A 19 -14.85 49.71 3.76
C ILE A 19 -15.65 48.42 3.91
N ILE A 20 -15.00 47.28 3.67
CA ILE A 20 -15.46 46.00 4.22
C ILE A 20 -14.31 45.41 5.02
N LEU A 21 -14.58 45.28 6.32
CA LEU A 21 -13.80 44.53 7.28
C LEU A 21 -13.82 43.03 6.93
N SER A 22 -12.71 42.38 7.27
CA SER A 22 -12.59 40.98 7.69
C SER A 22 -13.14 39.88 6.77
N CYS A 23 -12.25 39.01 6.30
CA CYS A 23 -12.35 37.60 6.68
C CYS A 23 -10.94 37.05 6.93
N SER A 24 -10.79 36.47 8.13
CA SER A 24 -9.76 35.55 8.57
C SER A 24 -9.08 34.85 7.39
N SER A 25 -7.78 35.06 7.19
CA SER A 25 -6.97 33.98 6.64
C SER A 25 -6.89 32.94 7.75
N ASP A 26 -7.90 32.07 7.79
CA ASP A 26 -7.72 30.74 8.35
C ASP A 26 -6.64 30.09 7.47
N ASP A 27 -5.39 30.40 7.79
CA ASP A 27 -4.27 29.56 7.44
C ASP A 27 -4.61 28.23 8.08
N ALA A 28 -5.21 27.34 7.29
CA ALA A 28 -5.36 25.95 7.66
C ALA A 28 -3.99 25.53 8.19
N PRO A 29 -3.90 24.97 9.41
CA PRO A 29 -2.63 24.58 9.97
C PRO A 29 -1.94 23.73 8.91
N VAL A 30 -0.82 24.24 8.41
CA VAL A 30 0.08 23.46 7.59
C VAL A 30 0.44 22.32 8.51
N ASP A 31 -0.16 21.16 8.26
CA ASP A 31 0.12 19.92 8.95
C ASP A 31 1.55 19.56 8.54
N SER A 32 2.50 20.23 9.17
CA SER A 32 3.90 19.85 9.19
C SER A 32 3.93 18.56 10.00
N ASN A 33 3.47 17.48 9.36
CA ASN A 33 3.92 16.14 9.65
C ASN A 33 5.43 16.17 9.43
N GLU A 34 6.16 16.69 10.42
CA GLU A 34 7.54 16.30 10.62
C GLU A 34 7.50 14.78 10.60
N GLU A 35 8.16 14.18 9.60
CA GLU A 35 8.29 12.74 9.52
C GLU A 35 8.90 12.31 10.85
N THR A 36 8.05 11.75 11.72
CA THR A 36 8.53 11.18 12.95
C THR A 36 9.50 10.08 12.54
N ASN A 37 10.68 10.03 13.17
CA ASN A 37 11.65 8.95 12.98
C ASN A 37 11.15 7.61 13.56
N THR A 38 9.83 7.45 13.62
CA THR A 38 9.11 6.29 14.12
C THR A 38 9.00 5.27 12.99
N VAL A 39 9.75 4.18 13.17
CA VAL A 39 9.96 3.10 12.22
C VAL A 39 9.44 1.82 12.84
N LEU A 40 8.64 1.08 12.08
CA LEU A 40 8.13 -0.22 12.51
C LEU A 40 9.31 -1.19 12.71
N ARG A 41 9.52 -1.62 13.95
CA ARG A 41 10.65 -2.48 14.32
C ARG A 41 10.27 -3.95 14.27
N SER A 42 9.08 -4.28 14.77
CA SER A 42 8.60 -5.65 14.74
C SER A 42 7.07 -5.72 14.78
N VAL A 43 6.54 -6.86 14.33
CA VAL A 43 5.12 -7.21 14.46
C VAL A 43 5.02 -8.56 15.16
N ASN A 44 4.27 -8.62 16.26
CA ASN A 44 3.90 -9.88 16.87
C ASN A 44 2.59 -10.35 16.23
N ILE A 45 2.60 -11.52 15.63
CA ILE A 45 1.43 -12.08 14.95
C ILE A 45 0.94 -13.28 15.74
N GLU A 46 -0.35 -13.27 16.03
CA GLU A 46 -1.11 -14.39 16.56
C GLU A 46 -2.12 -14.83 15.48
N GLU A 47 -1.91 -16.02 14.95
CA GLU A 47 -2.79 -16.66 13.99
C GLU A 47 -3.57 -17.80 14.65
N LYS A 48 -4.89 -17.84 14.43
CA LYS A 48 -5.77 -18.92 14.90
C LYS A 48 -6.22 -19.76 13.71
N LEU A 49 -5.57 -20.90 13.51
CA LEU A 49 -5.97 -21.82 12.45
C LEU A 49 -7.16 -22.67 12.91
N TYR A 50 -8.31 -22.47 12.27
CA TYR A 50 -9.51 -23.30 12.42
C TYR A 50 -9.94 -23.58 13.87
N GLY A 51 -9.81 -22.58 14.74
CA GLY A 51 -10.33 -22.61 16.11
C GLY A 51 -9.51 -23.40 17.14
N GLU A 52 -8.41 -24.05 16.78
CA GLU A 52 -7.67 -24.92 17.73
C GLU A 52 -6.16 -24.66 17.80
N ALA A 53 -5.50 -24.34 16.68
CA ALA A 53 -4.06 -24.12 16.68
C ALA A 53 -3.73 -22.62 16.70
N LYS A 54 -3.01 -22.21 17.74
CA LYS A 54 -2.43 -20.87 17.86
C LYS A 54 -0.99 -20.90 17.36
N ILE A 55 -0.66 -20.08 16.37
CA ILE A 55 0.73 -19.84 15.96
C ILE A 55 1.09 -18.42 16.37
N GLU A 56 2.17 -18.30 17.15
CA GLU A 56 2.76 -17.03 17.51
C GLU A 56 4.12 -16.90 16.84
N TYR A 57 4.34 -15.78 16.14
CA TYR A 57 5.65 -15.46 15.61
C TYR A 57 5.87 -13.95 15.57
N THR A 58 7.13 -13.56 15.75
CA THR A 58 7.55 -12.16 15.63
C THR A 58 8.23 -11.97 14.30
N VAL A 59 7.79 -10.96 13.57
CA VAL A 59 8.42 -10.43 12.37
C VAL A 59 9.33 -9.29 12.81
N THR A 60 10.64 -9.41 12.61
CA THR A 60 11.58 -8.32 12.94
C THR A 60 12.13 -7.67 11.68
N TYR A 61 12.07 -6.34 11.60
CA TYR A 61 12.63 -5.56 10.51
C TYR A 61 14.00 -5.02 10.90
N ASN A 62 15.02 -5.39 10.13
CA ASN A 62 16.36 -4.82 10.28
C ASN A 62 16.56 -3.78 9.18
N THR A 63 16.55 -2.51 9.57
CA THR A 63 16.78 -1.39 8.66
C THR A 63 18.25 -0.95 8.67
N ASP A 64 18.75 -0.47 7.52
CA ASP A 64 19.88 0.47 7.56
C ASP A 64 19.36 1.86 7.98
N GLY A 65 20.24 2.81 8.28
CA GLY A 65 19.84 4.15 8.77
C GLY A 65 18.87 4.94 7.88
N ASP A 66 18.55 4.43 6.68
CA ASP A 66 17.63 5.00 5.70
C ASP A 66 16.29 4.23 5.62
N ASN A 67 15.99 3.39 6.61
CA ASN A 67 14.75 2.60 6.76
C ASN A 67 14.55 1.49 5.71
N TYR A 68 15.62 1.03 5.05
CA TYR A 68 15.52 -0.11 4.14
C TYR A 68 15.57 -1.43 4.89
N VAL A 69 14.47 -2.19 4.84
CA VAL A 69 14.39 -3.54 5.36
C VAL A 69 15.38 -4.42 4.59
N ARG A 70 16.49 -4.79 5.24
CA ARG A 70 17.50 -5.70 4.67
C ARG A 70 17.18 -7.16 4.98
N LYS A 71 16.47 -7.39 6.09
CA LYS A 71 16.19 -8.73 6.58
C LYS A 71 14.91 -8.77 7.40
N ILE A 72 14.14 -9.82 7.16
CA ILE A 72 12.97 -10.20 7.96
C ILE A 72 13.22 -11.58 8.55
N ASP A 73 13.05 -11.70 9.87
CA ASP A 73 13.09 -12.97 10.59
C ASP A 73 11.69 -13.35 11.06
N PHE A 74 11.30 -14.63 10.91
CA PHE A 74 10.04 -15.19 11.41
C PHE A 74 10.23 -16.66 11.80
N GLY A 75 10.46 -16.90 13.09
CA GLY A 75 10.85 -18.22 13.60
C GLY A 75 12.24 -18.64 13.09
N SER A 76 12.35 -19.85 12.54
CA SER A 76 13.58 -20.35 11.93
C SER A 76 13.77 -19.94 10.46
N ASN A 77 12.79 -19.21 9.92
CA ASN A 77 12.79 -18.74 8.54
C ASN A 77 13.25 -17.29 8.47
N LYS A 78 13.79 -16.92 7.32
CA LYS A 78 14.20 -15.54 7.07
C LYS A 78 14.07 -15.17 5.61
N VAL A 79 13.92 -13.88 5.37
CA VAL A 79 14.02 -13.28 4.05
C VAL A 79 15.10 -12.21 4.09
N GLU A 80 15.98 -12.22 3.09
CA GLU A 80 17.05 -11.25 2.90
C GLU A 80 16.81 -10.45 1.61
N PHE A 81 17.03 -9.14 1.64
CA PHE A 81 16.85 -8.24 0.50
C PHE A 81 18.18 -7.59 0.09
N PHE A 82 18.38 -7.53 -1.22
CA PHE A 82 19.54 -6.90 -1.85
C PHE A 82 19.07 -5.81 -2.77
N TYR A 83 19.80 -4.70 -2.76
CA TYR A 83 19.39 -3.46 -3.42
C TYR A 83 20.48 -2.97 -4.37
N ASP A 84 20.09 -2.27 -5.43
CA ASP A 84 20.99 -1.49 -6.27
C ASP A 84 21.26 -0.09 -5.68
N ASP A 85 22.04 0.71 -6.40
CA ASP A 85 22.42 2.07 -6.00
C ASP A 85 21.24 3.07 -6.05
N GLU A 86 20.15 2.71 -6.75
CA GLU A 86 18.90 3.47 -6.78
C GLU A 86 17.93 3.02 -5.66
N ASN A 87 18.40 2.12 -4.79
CA ASN A 87 17.65 1.51 -3.70
C ASN A 87 16.41 0.71 -4.14
N ASN A 88 16.48 0.12 -5.33
CA ASN A 88 15.52 -0.88 -5.77
C ASN A 88 15.93 -2.27 -5.28
N ILE A 89 14.96 -3.10 -4.90
CA ILE A 89 15.26 -4.51 -4.60
C ILE A 89 15.60 -5.24 -5.90
N VAL A 90 16.85 -5.64 -6.05
CA VAL A 90 17.29 -6.44 -7.19
C VAL A 90 17.21 -7.94 -6.92
N GLU A 91 17.27 -8.34 -5.64
CA GLU A 91 17.19 -9.74 -5.25
C GLU A 91 16.56 -9.93 -3.87
N GLU A 92 15.82 -11.01 -3.72
CA GLU A 92 15.22 -11.50 -2.49
C GLU A 92 15.62 -12.97 -2.29
N ARG A 93 15.98 -13.34 -1.06
CA ARG A 93 16.29 -14.73 -0.69
C ARG A 93 15.44 -15.18 0.48
N PHE A 94 14.59 -16.17 0.24
CA PHE A 94 13.86 -16.87 1.28
C PHE A 94 14.65 -18.11 1.72
N LYS A 95 14.97 -18.16 3.01
CA LYS A 95 15.68 -19.27 3.65
C LYS A 95 14.76 -19.99 4.63
N LEU A 96 14.62 -21.29 4.41
CA LEU A 96 13.88 -22.22 5.26
C LEU A 96 14.88 -22.92 6.18
N ASN A 97 14.76 -22.70 7.50
CA ASN A 97 15.69 -23.25 8.49
C ASN A 97 17.18 -22.95 8.18
N GLY A 98 17.46 -21.73 7.69
CA GLY A 98 18.81 -21.30 7.33
C GLY A 98 19.30 -21.71 5.93
N THR A 99 18.64 -22.66 5.27
CA THR A 99 18.96 -23.11 3.91
C THR A 99 18.24 -22.28 2.86
N LEU A 100 18.91 -21.90 1.77
CA LEU A 100 18.28 -21.18 0.66
C LEU A 100 17.21 -22.07 0.01
N ASN A 101 15.96 -21.65 0.09
CA ASN A 101 14.82 -22.36 -0.48
C ASN A 101 14.39 -21.74 -1.81
N GLN A 102 14.32 -20.40 -1.84
CA GLN A 102 13.90 -19.63 -3.01
C GLN A 102 14.74 -18.37 -3.12
N ARG A 103 15.10 -18.01 -4.35
CA ARG A 103 15.68 -16.72 -4.72
C ARG A 103 14.78 -16.08 -5.77
N THR A 104 14.47 -14.80 -5.61
CA THR A 104 13.73 -14.01 -6.61
C THR A 104 14.61 -12.86 -7.08
N VAL A 105 14.85 -12.74 -8.38
CA VAL A 105 15.61 -11.63 -8.99
C VAL A 105 14.64 -10.71 -9.72
N TYR A 106 14.79 -9.41 -9.52
CA TYR A 106 13.95 -8.39 -10.15
C TYR A 106 14.71 -7.61 -11.20
N LYS A 107 13.98 -7.19 -12.24
CA LYS A 107 14.49 -6.26 -13.26
C LYS A 107 13.57 -5.08 -13.37
N TYR A 108 14.14 -3.94 -13.76
CA TYR A 108 13.47 -2.64 -13.81
C TYR A 108 13.47 -2.10 -15.24
N ASP A 109 12.43 -1.36 -15.60
CA ASP A 109 12.37 -0.60 -16.85
C ASP A 109 13.11 0.74 -16.75
N SER A 110 13.14 1.50 -17.85
CA SER A 110 13.81 2.82 -17.90
C SER A 110 13.15 3.89 -17.03
N ASN A 111 11.96 3.65 -16.49
CA ASN A 111 11.27 4.54 -15.55
C ASN A 111 11.48 4.08 -14.10
N ASN A 112 12.44 3.18 -13.88
CA ASN A 112 12.72 2.55 -12.60
C ASN A 112 11.50 1.83 -11.98
N ARG A 113 10.67 1.19 -12.82
CA ARG A 113 9.55 0.35 -12.37
C ARG A 113 9.91 -1.11 -12.55
N ARG A 114 9.56 -1.96 -11.59
CA ARG A 114 9.80 -3.40 -11.66
C ARG A 114 9.08 -3.97 -12.89
N SER A 115 9.82 -4.37 -13.92
CA SER A 115 9.29 -4.87 -15.19
C SER A 115 9.25 -6.39 -15.28
N LYS A 116 10.12 -7.07 -14.51
CA LYS A 116 10.23 -8.53 -14.51
C LYS A 116 10.60 -9.08 -13.14
N LYS A 117 10.18 -10.32 -12.86
CA LYS A 117 10.73 -11.19 -11.81
C LYS A 117 11.15 -12.54 -12.38
N GLU A 118 12.19 -13.12 -11.81
CA GLU A 118 12.70 -14.45 -12.11
C GLU A 118 12.83 -15.20 -10.77
N VAL A 119 12.13 -16.33 -10.61
CA VAL A 119 12.13 -17.13 -9.40
C VAL A 119 12.97 -18.38 -9.63
N PHE A 120 13.85 -18.69 -8.67
CA PHE A 120 14.75 -19.83 -8.66
C PHE A 120 14.52 -20.62 -7.37
N TYR A 121 14.30 -21.92 -7.48
CA TYR A 121 14.18 -22.82 -6.33
C TYR A 121 15.46 -23.64 -6.15
N ASN A 122 15.79 -23.98 -4.89
CA ASN A 122 16.92 -24.86 -4.55
C ASN A 122 18.27 -24.46 -5.18
N ASP A 123 18.50 -23.14 -5.32
CA ASP A 123 19.71 -22.56 -5.93
C ASP A 123 19.94 -22.92 -7.41
N ASN A 124 18.86 -23.16 -8.16
CA ASN A 124 18.92 -23.32 -9.61
C ASN A 124 19.55 -22.09 -10.30
N THR A 125 20.28 -22.33 -11.40
CA THR A 125 20.90 -21.29 -12.23
C THR A 125 19.98 -20.79 -13.35
N THR A 126 18.94 -21.55 -13.69
CA THR A 126 17.90 -21.19 -14.65
C THR A 126 16.62 -20.83 -13.89
N PRO A 127 15.89 -19.77 -14.26
CA PRO A 127 14.62 -19.44 -13.61
C PRO A 127 13.60 -20.57 -13.79
N ASP A 128 12.99 -20.98 -12.68
CA ASP A 128 11.86 -21.91 -12.66
C ASP A 128 10.55 -21.21 -13.01
N GLU A 129 10.42 -19.93 -12.62
CA GLU A 129 9.28 -19.09 -12.99
C GLU A 129 9.77 -17.72 -13.49
N ILE A 130 9.06 -17.20 -14.49
CA ILE A 130 9.26 -15.84 -15.00
C ILE A 130 7.91 -15.12 -14.89
N GLY A 131 7.95 -13.92 -14.32
CA GLY A 131 6.79 -13.04 -14.19
C GLY A 131 7.07 -11.68 -14.84
N ASN A 132 6.12 -11.15 -15.59
CA ASN A 132 6.17 -9.78 -16.13
C ASN A 132 5.17 -8.87 -15.42
N TYR A 133 5.45 -7.56 -15.46
CA TYR A 133 4.64 -6.52 -14.86
C TYR A 133 4.31 -5.44 -15.89
N THR A 134 3.06 -5.01 -15.91
CA THR A 134 2.58 -3.94 -16.81
C THR A 134 1.99 -2.79 -16.01
N PHE A 135 2.31 -1.56 -16.38
CA PHE A 135 1.89 -0.34 -15.68
C PHE A 135 1.09 0.58 -16.59
N ASN A 136 0.17 1.36 -16.01
CA ASN A 136 -0.50 2.45 -16.71
C ASN A 136 0.35 3.73 -16.72
N SER A 137 -0.19 4.81 -17.31
CA SER A 137 0.47 6.12 -17.39
C SER A 137 0.62 6.84 -16.04
N LYS A 138 -0.14 6.44 -15.02
CA LYS A 138 -0.01 6.92 -13.64
C LYS A 138 1.00 6.09 -12.82
N ASN A 139 1.78 5.21 -13.46
CA ASN A 139 2.71 4.28 -12.82
C ASN A 139 2.07 3.30 -11.84
N GLN A 140 0.79 2.95 -12.05
CA GLN A 140 0.11 1.92 -11.27
C GLN A 140 0.21 0.57 -11.97
N LEU A 141 0.44 -0.51 -11.21
CA LEU A 141 0.52 -1.88 -11.73
C LEU A 141 -0.86 -2.33 -12.20
N ILE A 142 -1.06 -2.53 -13.49
CA ILE A 142 -2.37 -2.94 -14.03
C ILE A 142 -2.45 -4.42 -14.37
N SER A 143 -1.31 -5.11 -14.50
CA SER A 143 -1.32 -6.55 -14.77
C SER A 143 0.01 -7.22 -14.41
N THR A 144 -0.10 -8.46 -13.95
CA THR A 144 0.97 -9.47 -13.98
C THR A 144 0.56 -10.63 -14.89
N ASP A 145 1.43 -11.62 -15.07
CA ASP A 145 1.11 -12.86 -15.79
C ASP A 145 -0.01 -13.70 -15.12
N ARG A 146 -0.45 -13.36 -13.90
CA ARG A 146 -1.50 -14.09 -13.16
C ARG A 146 -2.76 -13.28 -12.89
N GLU A 147 -2.70 -11.96 -12.92
CA GLU A 147 -3.74 -11.10 -12.35
C GLU A 147 -3.79 -9.74 -13.05
N THR A 148 -4.98 -9.15 -13.13
CA THR A 148 -5.22 -7.76 -13.54
C THR A 148 -5.72 -6.94 -12.36
N PHE A 149 -5.46 -5.63 -12.42
CA PHE A 149 -5.74 -4.70 -11.33
C PHE A 149 -6.45 -3.45 -11.87
N THR A 150 -7.41 -2.92 -11.09
CA THR A 150 -8.04 -1.63 -11.36
C THR A 150 -7.95 -0.72 -10.15
N TYR A 151 -8.07 0.59 -10.38
CA TYR A 151 -7.90 1.60 -9.36
C TYR A 151 -9.09 2.56 -9.34
N ASP A 152 -9.41 3.09 -8.17
CA ASP A 152 -10.41 4.14 -8.00
C ASP A 152 -9.86 5.52 -8.44
N GLU A 153 -10.67 6.57 -8.31
CA GLU A 153 -10.29 7.93 -8.71
C GLU A 153 -9.16 8.52 -7.87
N ASP A 154 -9.09 8.12 -6.59
CA ASP A 154 -8.04 8.50 -5.64
C ASP A 154 -6.73 7.71 -5.85
N GLY A 155 -6.77 6.67 -6.68
CA GLY A 155 -5.63 5.84 -7.05
C GLY A 155 -5.38 4.65 -6.12
N ASN A 156 -6.33 4.30 -5.25
CA ASN A 156 -6.30 3.07 -4.48
C ASN A 156 -6.69 1.87 -5.36
N LEU A 157 -6.16 0.67 -5.06
CA LEU A 157 -6.52 -0.54 -5.82
C LEU A 157 -7.98 -0.89 -5.53
N ALA A 158 -8.87 -0.77 -6.51
CA ALA A 158 -10.29 -1.02 -6.35
C ALA A 158 -10.63 -2.51 -6.51
N THR A 159 -10.02 -3.17 -7.50
CA THR A 159 -10.22 -4.60 -7.74
C THR A 159 -8.97 -5.30 -8.22
N SER A 160 -8.91 -6.61 -7.95
CA SER A 160 -7.97 -7.52 -8.59
C SER A 160 -8.70 -8.75 -9.14
N GLN A 161 -8.20 -9.32 -10.23
CA GLN A 161 -8.84 -10.47 -10.89
C GLN A 161 -7.82 -11.42 -11.49
N PHE A 162 -7.91 -12.72 -11.16
CA PHE A 162 -7.07 -13.74 -11.77
C PHE A 162 -7.34 -13.88 -13.27
N ILE A 163 -6.29 -13.95 -14.07
CA ILE A 163 -6.41 -14.15 -15.51
C ILE A 163 -7.02 -15.52 -15.79
N GLY A 164 -8.14 -15.52 -16.52
CA GLY A 164 -8.90 -16.74 -16.84
C GLY A 164 -9.79 -17.25 -15.68
N GLY A 165 -9.87 -16.52 -14.57
CA GLY A 165 -10.72 -16.85 -13.43
C GLY A 165 -11.92 -15.90 -13.28
N GLU A 166 -12.96 -16.41 -12.64
CA GLU A 166 -14.13 -15.61 -12.21
C GLU A 166 -13.89 -14.91 -10.86
N ASN A 167 -12.80 -15.26 -10.17
CA ASN A 167 -12.48 -14.70 -8.86
C ASN A 167 -12.05 -13.24 -9.00
N VAL A 168 -12.94 -12.35 -8.56
CA VAL A 168 -12.68 -10.92 -8.40
C VAL A 168 -12.63 -10.62 -6.92
N THR A 169 -11.57 -9.93 -6.50
CA THR A 169 -11.46 -9.35 -5.15
C THR A 169 -11.79 -7.87 -5.25
N HIS A 170 -12.70 -7.41 -4.39
CA HIS A 170 -13.02 -6.00 -4.22
C HIS A 170 -12.39 -5.48 -2.94
N TYR A 171 -11.75 -4.32 -3.03
CA TYR A 171 -11.08 -3.68 -1.90
C TYR A 171 -11.83 -2.42 -1.48
N ARG A 172 -11.97 -2.21 -0.17
CA ARG A 172 -12.38 -0.93 0.40
C ARG A 172 -11.38 -0.47 1.43
N TYR A 173 -11.18 0.84 1.46
CA TYR A 173 -10.17 1.46 2.29
C TYR A 173 -10.81 2.30 3.38
N ASP A 174 -10.16 2.35 4.54
CA ASP A 174 -10.42 3.42 5.49
C ASP A 174 -9.73 4.73 5.04
N ASN A 175 -9.93 5.81 5.77
CA ASN A 175 -9.28 7.09 5.54
C ASN A 175 -8.07 7.31 6.47
N LYS A 176 -7.50 6.23 7.03
CA LYS A 176 -6.50 6.30 8.10
C LYS A 176 -5.10 5.85 7.65
N PHE A 177 -4.14 6.16 8.51
CA PHE A 177 -2.70 6.06 8.25
C PHE A 177 -2.18 4.62 8.26
N ARG A 178 -1.33 4.25 7.30
CA ARG A 178 -0.75 2.89 7.17
C ARG A 178 0.44 2.61 8.12
N PRO A 179 0.52 1.43 8.76
CA PRO A 179 1.62 1.08 9.70
C PRO A 179 3.00 1.08 9.06
N ASP A 180 3.05 0.73 7.79
CA ASP A 180 4.23 0.36 7.01
C ASP A 180 4.66 1.45 6.03
N LYS A 181 4.00 2.62 6.03
CA LYS A 181 4.32 3.75 5.13
C LYS A 181 5.79 4.17 5.22
N ASN A 182 6.40 4.04 6.40
CA ASN A 182 7.77 4.44 6.67
C ASN A 182 8.81 3.34 6.40
N LEU A 183 8.39 2.12 6.04
CA LEU A 183 9.30 1.02 5.70
C LEU A 183 9.58 0.98 4.20
N LYS A 184 10.83 0.73 3.81
CA LYS A 184 11.19 0.50 2.40
C LYS A 184 11.78 -0.91 2.22
N PRO A 185 11.29 -1.72 1.25
CA PRO A 185 10.04 -1.53 0.52
C PRO A 185 8.84 -1.61 1.47
N ILE A 186 7.77 -0.88 1.14
CA ILE A 186 6.52 -0.87 1.90
C ILE A 186 5.83 -2.26 1.90
N ASN A 187 6.23 -3.21 1.05
CA ASN A 187 5.31 -4.28 0.65
C ASN A 187 5.63 -5.71 1.08
N TYR A 188 6.75 -6.01 1.73
CA TYR A 188 7.19 -7.41 1.68
C TYR A 188 6.33 -8.41 2.46
N PHE A 189 5.87 -8.07 3.67
CA PHE A 189 5.24 -9.07 4.53
C PHE A 189 3.73 -9.26 4.30
N PHE A 190 3.05 -8.30 3.68
CA PHE A 190 1.61 -8.38 3.39
C PHE A 190 1.28 -8.86 1.97
N TYR A 191 2.29 -9.32 1.21
CA TYR A 191 2.17 -9.70 -0.21
C TYR A 191 1.30 -10.91 -0.52
N ARG A 192 0.66 -11.54 0.46
CA ARG A 192 -0.36 -12.55 0.14
C ARG A 192 -1.79 -12.04 0.07
N THR A 193 -2.10 -10.82 0.53
CA THR A 193 -3.50 -10.37 0.47
C THR A 193 -3.74 -8.88 0.10
N ASN A 194 -2.95 -7.86 0.50
CA ASN A 194 -3.57 -6.51 0.62
C ASN A 194 -2.87 -5.27 0.02
N ASN A 195 -1.87 -5.33 -0.87
CA ASN A 195 -1.12 -4.10 -1.19
C ASN A 195 -1.36 -3.52 -2.58
N SER A 196 -2.25 -2.53 -2.63
CA SER A 196 -2.05 -1.36 -3.49
C SER A 196 -0.77 -0.65 -3.05
N LEU A 197 0.13 -0.42 -4.02
CA LEU A 197 1.46 0.15 -3.82
C LEU A 197 1.47 1.63 -3.34
N GLY A 198 0.33 2.19 -2.90
CA GLY A 198 0.22 3.64 -2.63
C GLY A 198 -1.02 4.13 -1.86
N GLY A 199 -2.07 3.33 -1.65
CA GLY A 199 -3.34 3.77 -1.03
C GLY A 199 -3.43 3.87 0.50
N ASN A 200 -4.65 3.88 1.03
CA ASN A 200 -4.93 3.81 2.48
C ASN A 200 -4.84 2.36 3.01
N ILE A 201 -5.15 2.12 4.28
CA ILE A 201 -5.27 0.75 4.79
C ILE A 201 -6.52 0.09 4.21
N VAL A 202 -6.40 -1.17 3.77
CA VAL A 202 -7.57 -1.99 3.41
C VAL A 202 -8.38 -2.27 4.67
N GLY A 203 -9.60 -1.75 4.72
CA GLY A 203 -10.57 -2.06 5.77
C GLY A 203 -11.39 -3.30 5.47
N GLU A 204 -11.58 -3.63 4.19
CA GLU A 204 -12.41 -4.75 3.76
C GLU A 204 -11.97 -5.33 2.41
N GLU A 205 -12.01 -6.67 2.32
CA GLU A 205 -11.90 -7.44 1.09
C GLU A 205 -13.08 -8.37 0.95
N GLU A 206 -13.70 -8.33 -0.22
CA GLU A 206 -14.76 -9.25 -0.60
C GLU A 206 -14.29 -10.06 -1.80
N LYS A 207 -14.20 -11.37 -1.61
CA LYS A 207 -13.78 -12.30 -2.66
C LYS A 207 -14.97 -13.12 -3.10
N ASN A 208 -15.32 -12.97 -4.37
CA ASN A 208 -16.26 -13.86 -5.04
C ASN A 208 -15.51 -15.16 -5.40
N GLY A 209 -15.83 -16.26 -4.72
CA GLY A 209 -15.27 -17.57 -5.04
C GLY A 209 -15.89 -18.18 -6.30
N GLN A 210 -15.36 -19.33 -6.74
CA GLN A 210 -16.08 -20.18 -7.69
C GLN A 210 -17.30 -20.80 -6.97
N GLY A 211 -18.49 -20.26 -7.22
CA GLY A 211 -19.74 -20.68 -6.59
C GLY A 211 -20.51 -19.52 -5.96
N ASN A 212 -21.38 -19.82 -5.00
CA ASN A 212 -22.11 -18.81 -4.20
C ASN A 212 -21.38 -18.44 -2.90
N ASP A 213 -20.18 -18.98 -2.67
CA ASP A 213 -19.42 -18.75 -1.45
C ASP A 213 -18.68 -17.41 -1.56
N VAL A 214 -19.16 -16.44 -0.79
CA VAL A 214 -18.55 -15.12 -0.67
C VAL A 214 -17.78 -15.10 0.64
N TYR A 215 -16.46 -14.93 0.53
CA TYR A 215 -15.60 -14.72 1.67
C TYR A 215 -15.38 -13.22 1.86
N LYS A 216 -15.61 -12.76 3.08
CA LYS A 216 -15.38 -11.38 3.47
C LYS A 216 -14.32 -11.33 4.56
N GLN A 217 -13.26 -10.57 4.29
CA GLN A 217 -12.23 -10.24 5.25
C GLN A 217 -12.39 -8.78 5.67
N THR A 218 -12.40 -8.53 6.97
CA THR A 218 -12.49 -7.18 7.54
C THR A 218 -11.26 -6.97 8.43
N TRP A 219 -10.60 -5.84 8.28
CA TRP A 219 -9.49 -5.45 9.16
C TRP A 219 -9.91 -4.29 10.05
N GLU A 220 -9.77 -4.50 11.34
CA GLU A 220 -9.97 -3.48 12.37
C GLU A 220 -8.62 -3.08 12.94
N TYR A 221 -8.42 -1.77 13.15
CA TYR A 221 -7.15 -1.22 13.64
C TYR A 221 -7.35 -0.40 14.90
N GLU A 222 -6.47 -0.61 15.87
CA GLU A 222 -6.31 0.25 17.05
C GLU A 222 -5.08 1.14 16.83
N TYR A 223 -5.16 2.41 17.23
CA TYR A 223 -4.15 3.43 16.96
C TYR A 223 -3.61 4.04 18.25
N SER A 224 -2.33 4.44 18.24
CA SER A 224 -1.71 5.25 19.27
C SER A 224 -2.24 6.69 19.26
N ASN A 225 -1.84 7.48 20.26
CA ASN A 225 -2.12 8.93 20.28
C ASN A 225 -1.46 9.71 19.14
N GLU A 226 -0.43 9.14 18.52
CA GLU A 226 0.27 9.68 17.34
C GLU A 226 -0.37 9.18 16.02
N ASN A 227 -1.55 8.55 16.11
CA ASN A 227 -2.27 7.98 14.97
C ASN A 227 -1.48 6.88 14.23
N LEU A 228 -0.57 6.19 14.94
CA LEU A 228 0.12 5.01 14.43
C LEU A 228 -0.66 3.75 14.79
N PRO A 229 -0.93 2.83 13.85
CA PRO A 229 -1.63 1.59 14.16
C PRO A 229 -0.77 0.71 15.08
N ILE A 230 -1.26 0.41 16.27
CA ILE A 230 -0.57 -0.40 17.28
C ILE A 230 -1.09 -1.83 17.34
N LYS A 231 -2.29 -2.08 16.80
CA LYS A 231 -2.86 -3.42 16.70
C LYS A 231 -3.81 -3.51 15.51
N ARG A 232 -3.87 -4.70 14.91
CA ARG A 232 -4.82 -5.07 13.85
C ARG A 232 -5.49 -6.37 14.20
N THR A 233 -6.79 -6.45 13.95
CA THR A 233 -7.58 -7.69 13.99
C THR A 233 -8.12 -7.95 12.58
N LEU A 234 -7.77 -9.08 11.99
CA LEU A 234 -8.40 -9.63 10.79
C LEU A 234 -9.57 -10.50 11.22
N ILE A 235 -10.75 -10.25 10.66
CA ILE A 235 -11.97 -11.02 10.86
C ILE A 235 -12.34 -11.64 9.51
N ILE A 236 -12.38 -12.96 9.44
CA ILE A 236 -12.80 -13.70 8.24
C ILE A 236 -14.22 -14.21 8.47
N SER A 237 -15.09 -13.94 7.50
CA SER A 237 -16.49 -14.36 7.51
C SER A 237 -16.91 -15.01 6.20
N GLU A 238 -17.81 -16.00 6.31
CA GLU A 238 -18.52 -16.63 5.19
C GLU A 238 -20.01 -16.46 5.44
N GLY A 239 -20.68 -15.69 4.60
CA GLY A 239 -22.05 -15.25 4.86
C GLY A 239 -22.17 -14.47 6.17
N SER A 240 -22.94 -14.98 7.13
CA SER A 240 -23.15 -14.34 8.44
C SER A 240 -22.30 -14.92 9.57
N SER A 241 -21.44 -15.89 9.29
CA SER A 241 -20.64 -16.58 10.31
C SER A 241 -19.20 -16.07 10.31
N GLU A 242 -18.70 -15.69 11.48
CA GLU A 242 -17.27 -15.50 11.71
C GLU A 242 -16.58 -16.86 11.81
N ILE A 243 -15.48 -17.04 11.08
CA ILE A 243 -14.77 -18.33 10.99
C ILE A 243 -13.40 -18.24 11.64
N GLU A 244 -12.72 -17.10 11.50
CA GLU A 244 -11.34 -16.96 11.92
C GLU A 244 -11.03 -15.52 12.31
N SER A 245 -10.19 -15.36 13.33
CA SER A 245 -9.60 -14.07 13.66
C SER A 245 -8.11 -14.18 13.92
N ASN A 246 -7.36 -13.26 13.30
CA ASN A 246 -5.91 -13.15 13.44
C ASN A 246 -5.57 -11.76 13.96
N THR A 247 -4.69 -11.68 14.95
CA THR A 247 -4.28 -10.40 15.55
C THR A 247 -2.81 -10.13 15.29
N ALA A 248 -2.49 -8.88 15.00
CA ALA A 248 -1.12 -8.40 14.85
C ALA A 248 -0.91 -7.19 15.75
N GLU A 249 0.17 -7.17 16.53
CA GLU A 249 0.59 -6.03 17.35
C GLU A 249 1.85 -5.41 16.74
N TYR A 250 1.80 -4.10 16.52
CA TYR A 250 2.88 -3.34 15.88
C TYR A 250 3.74 -2.65 16.94
N ILE A 251 5.05 -2.83 16.82
CA ILE A 251 6.03 -2.26 17.74
C ILE A 251 6.94 -1.32 16.97
N TYR A 252 6.95 -0.06 17.39
CA TYR A 252 7.77 1.01 16.85
C TYR A 252 9.00 1.29 17.73
N ASN A 253 9.98 2.04 17.21
CA ASN A 253 11.17 2.50 17.94
C ASN A 253 10.92 3.78 18.75
#